data_AF-A0A5J6SNA0-F1
#
_entry.id   AF-A0A5J6SNA0-F1
#
_cell.length_a   1.000
_cell.length_b   1.000
_cell.length_c   1.000
_cell.angle_alpha   90.00
_cell.angle_beta   90.00
_cell.angle_gamma   90.00
#
_symmetry.space_group_name_H-M   'P 1'
#
loop_
_entity.id
_entity.type
_entity.pdbx_description
1 polymer ?
#
loop_
_entity_poly.entity_id
_entity_poly.type
_entity_poly.pdbx_seq_one_letter_code
_entity_poly.pdbx_strand_id
1 'polypeptide(L)'
;MSMKRKLIIRISIGLNILLIAIVAWGIIKMNFVKEQVLVTEVQHNLVELEGLITNQVDENWSEPNLVTVELGDVLNGIWVGITTGEQIGTLSKSDKEILEKLYSKLNQYPKDELYRFVDLTEEDKKSFVELREILREVGLGINITISASMDSFMKQAEELVEKINSPIN
;
A
#
# COMPACT_ATOMS: atom_id res chain seq x y z
N MET A 1 54.42 -18.16 17.56
CA MET A 1 53.86 -16.90 17.00
C MET A 1 54.02 -15.77 18.02
N SER A 2 54.61 -14.64 17.61
CA SER A 2 54.82 -13.49 18.50
C SER A 2 53.49 -12.89 18.97
N MET A 3 53.47 -12.35 20.19
CA MET A 3 52.30 -11.75 20.83
C MET A 3 51.64 -10.68 19.95
N LYS A 4 52.45 -9.89 19.25
CA LYS A 4 52.02 -8.87 18.27
C LYS A 4 51.24 -9.48 17.10
N ARG A 5 51.67 -10.63 16.58
CA ARG A 5 51.00 -11.33 15.47
C ARG A 5 49.64 -11.91 15.89
N LYS A 6 49.52 -12.40 17.13
CA LYS A 6 48.23 -12.85 17.70
C LYS A 6 47.24 -11.69 17.91
N LEU A 7 47.75 -10.53 18.32
CA LEU A 7 46.93 -9.32 18.52
C LEU A 7 46.34 -8.80 17.20
N ILE A 8 47.15 -8.71 16.15
CA ILE A 8 46.71 -8.26 14.81
C ILE A 8 45.62 -9.19 14.25
N ILE A 9 45.78 -10.51 14.40
CA ILE A 9 44.78 -11.48 13.94
C ILE A 9 43.45 -11.32 14.69
N ARG A 10 43.48 -11.11 16.02
CA ARG A 10 42.26 -10.87 16.81
C ARG A 10 41.55 -9.60 16.41
N ILE A 11 42.29 -8.51 16.18
CA ILE A 11 41.73 -7.24 15.71
C ILE A 11 41.09 -7.41 14.32
N SER A 12 41.76 -8.12 13.41
CA SER A 12 41.23 -8.38 12.06
C SER A 12 39.95 -9.21 12.08
N ILE A 13 39.86 -10.23 12.93
CA ILE A 13 38.62 -11.02 13.12
C ILE A 13 37.51 -10.13 13.68
N GLY A 14 37.80 -9.33 14.72
CA GLY A 14 36.83 -8.42 15.32
C GLY A 14 36.29 -7.37 14.33
N LEU A 15 37.18 -6.80 13.51
CA LEU A 15 36.80 -5.85 12.47
C LEU A 15 35.89 -6.48 11.40
N ASN A 16 36.18 -7.72 10.99
CA ASN A 16 35.33 -8.43 10.04
C ASN A 16 33.94 -8.73 10.63
N ILE A 17 33.86 -9.15 11.89
CA ILE A 17 32.57 -9.37 12.58
C ILE A 17 31.79 -8.05 12.66
N LEU A 18 32.46 -6.94 12.99
CA LEU A 18 31.82 -5.62 13.04
C LEU A 18 31.30 -5.18 11.67
N LEU A 19 32.09 -5.39 10.60
CA LEU A 19 31.66 -5.09 9.23
C LEU A 19 30.45 -5.93 8.82
N ILE A 20 30.44 -7.23 9.12
CA ILE A 20 29.28 -8.11 8.87
C ILE A 20 28.06 -7.60 9.64
N ALA A 21 28.22 -7.20 10.90
CA ALA A 21 27.13 -6.67 11.71
C ALA A 21 26.56 -5.36 11.14
N ILE A 22 27.43 -4.44 10.67
CA ILE A 22 27.00 -3.18 10.04
C ILE A 22 26.24 -3.45 8.73
N VAL A 23 26.74 -4.37 7.90
CA VAL A 23 26.07 -4.75 6.64
C VAL A 23 24.71 -5.40 6.93
N ALA A 24 24.66 -6.36 7.87
CA ALA A 24 23.42 -7.00 8.28
C ALA A 24 22.41 -6.00 8.83
N TRP A 25 22.85 -5.07 9.69
CA TRP A 25 22.01 -3.99 10.21
C TRP A 25 21.48 -3.07 9.11
N GLY A 26 22.34 -2.72 8.14
CA GLY A 26 21.95 -1.92 6.97
C GLY A 26 20.87 -2.59 6.13
N ILE A 27 20.99 -3.90 5.89
CA ILE A 27 19.99 -4.69 5.15
C ILE A 27 18.66 -4.74 5.91
N ILE A 28 18.70 -5.04 7.22
CA ILE A 28 17.49 -5.12 8.05
C ILE A 28 16.76 -3.78 8.11
N LYS A 29 17.48 -2.68 8.38
CA LYS A 29 16.90 -1.32 8.44
C LYS A 29 16.32 -0.91 7.09
N MET A 30 17.01 -1.24 6.00
CA MET A 30 16.51 -0.95 4.66
C MET A 30 15.21 -1.69 4.39
N ASN A 31 15.13 -3.00 4.67
CA ASN A 31 13.90 -3.78 4.50
C ASN A 31 12.74 -3.22 5.33
N PHE A 32 12.99 -2.82 6.58
CA PHE A 32 11.97 -2.23 7.45
C PHE A 32 11.41 -0.90 6.91
N VAL A 33 12.28 0.03 6.49
CA VAL A 33 11.86 1.30 5.90
C VAL A 33 11.12 1.08 4.57
N LYS A 34 11.53 0.08 3.81
CA LYS A 34 10.94 -0.28 2.51
C LYS A 34 9.53 -0.88 2.64
N GLU A 35 9.31 -1.76 3.61
CA GLU A 35 7.98 -2.30 3.92
C GLU A 35 7.02 -1.20 4.39
N GLN A 36 7.52 -0.25 5.17
CA GLN A 36 6.70 0.78 5.77
C GLN A 36 6.16 1.80 4.75
N VAL A 37 6.93 2.17 3.73
CA VAL A 37 6.50 3.19 2.74
C VAL A 37 5.35 2.68 1.86
N LEU A 38 5.44 1.44 1.38
CA LEU A 38 4.44 0.88 0.45
C LEU A 38 3.11 0.61 1.17
N VAL A 39 3.19 0.06 2.38
CA VAL A 39 2.02 -0.17 3.25
C VAL A 39 1.40 1.17 3.65
N THR A 40 2.21 2.12 4.12
CA THR A 40 1.66 3.39 4.63
C THR A 40 0.95 4.15 3.53
N GLU A 41 1.54 4.29 2.34
CA GLU A 41 0.91 5.10 1.29
C GLU A 41 -0.39 4.48 0.76
N VAL A 42 -0.38 3.19 0.42
CA VAL A 42 -1.56 2.55 -0.20
C VAL A 42 -2.65 2.30 0.83
N GLN A 43 -2.29 1.79 2.01
CA GLN A 43 -3.26 1.48 3.06
C GLN A 43 -3.90 2.76 3.60
N HIS A 44 -3.12 3.84 3.76
CA HIS A 44 -3.64 5.12 4.20
C HIS A 44 -4.64 5.69 3.18
N ASN A 45 -4.28 5.76 1.91
CA ASN A 45 -5.17 6.30 0.88
C ASN A 45 -6.46 5.47 0.75
N LEU A 46 -6.40 4.14 0.94
CA LEU A 46 -7.62 3.30 0.98
C LEU A 46 -8.51 3.61 2.19
N VAL A 47 -7.91 3.91 3.35
CA VAL A 47 -8.63 4.32 4.56
C VAL A 47 -9.22 5.73 4.39
N GLU A 48 -8.47 6.65 3.77
CA GLU A 48 -8.94 7.99 3.46
C GLU A 48 -10.10 7.96 2.45
N LEU A 49 -10.01 7.12 1.41
CA LEU A 49 -11.10 6.89 0.47
C LEU A 49 -12.38 6.41 1.17
N GLU A 50 -12.28 5.45 2.10
CA GLU A 50 -13.43 5.00 2.91
C GLU A 50 -14.04 6.13 3.73
N GLY A 51 -13.20 6.93 4.37
CA GLY A 51 -13.61 8.09 5.15
C GLY A 51 -14.29 9.17 4.32
N LEU A 52 -13.73 9.43 3.14
CA LEU A 52 -14.21 10.45 2.22
C LEU A 52 -15.55 10.06 1.60
N ILE A 53 -15.73 8.78 1.22
CA ILE A 53 -17.03 8.27 0.78
C ILE A 53 -18.05 8.42 1.91
N THR A 54 -17.67 8.11 3.15
CA THR A 54 -18.55 8.33 4.33
C THR A 54 -18.98 9.79 4.43
N ASN A 55 -18.04 10.72 4.39
CA ASN A 55 -18.34 12.14 4.48
C ASN A 55 -19.25 12.62 3.34
N GLN A 56 -18.98 12.18 2.11
CA GLN A 56 -19.81 12.54 0.95
C GLN A 56 -21.22 11.95 1.06
N VAL A 57 -21.40 10.74 1.57
CA VAL A 57 -22.74 10.19 1.82
C VAL A 57 -23.50 11.05 2.83
N ASP A 58 -22.87 11.42 3.95
CA ASP A 58 -23.48 12.22 5.02
C ASP A 58 -23.84 13.64 4.54
N GLU A 59 -23.06 14.19 3.62
CA GLU A 59 -23.28 15.51 3.02
C GLU A 59 -24.14 15.50 1.73
N ASN A 60 -24.74 14.35 1.38
CA ASN A 60 -25.54 14.17 0.16
C ASN A 60 -24.76 14.47 -1.15
N TRP A 61 -23.49 14.05 -1.19
CA TRP A 61 -22.59 14.21 -2.33
C TRP A 61 -22.43 15.68 -2.75
N SER A 62 -22.11 16.53 -1.78
CA SER A 62 -21.84 17.96 -1.95
C SER A 62 -20.64 18.19 -2.90
N GLU A 63 -19.61 17.36 -2.78
CA GLU A 63 -18.34 17.45 -3.50
C GLU A 63 -17.88 16.05 -4.00
N PRO A 64 -18.62 15.42 -4.93
CA PRO A 64 -18.38 14.04 -5.37
C PRO A 64 -16.99 13.85 -6.01
N ASN A 65 -16.43 14.92 -6.58
CA ASN A 65 -15.13 14.89 -7.24
C ASN A 65 -13.98 14.65 -6.24
N LEU A 66 -14.19 14.90 -4.95
CA LEU A 66 -13.16 14.54 -3.96
C LEU A 66 -12.92 13.02 -3.95
N VAL A 67 -14.00 12.22 -4.07
CA VAL A 67 -13.90 10.75 -4.09
C VAL A 67 -13.17 10.26 -5.34
N THR A 68 -13.38 10.90 -6.49
CA THR A 68 -12.73 10.53 -7.75
C THR A 68 -11.25 10.93 -7.77
N VAL A 69 -10.89 12.05 -7.14
CA VAL A 69 -9.49 12.47 -6.92
C VAL A 69 -8.78 11.50 -5.98
N GLU A 70 -9.38 11.20 -4.83
CA GLU A 70 -8.79 10.28 -3.83
C GLU A 70 -8.59 8.87 -4.39
N LEU A 71 -9.55 8.36 -5.18
CA LEU A 71 -9.37 7.11 -5.91
C LEU A 71 -8.18 7.17 -6.88
N GLY A 72 -7.94 8.31 -7.52
CA GLY A 72 -6.76 8.56 -8.34
C GLY A 72 -5.46 8.44 -7.53
N ASP A 73 -5.44 9.00 -6.32
CA ASP A 73 -4.30 8.94 -5.42
C ASP A 73 -4.05 7.52 -4.88
N VAL A 74 -5.11 6.75 -4.61
CA VAL A 74 -5.01 5.30 -4.32
C VAL A 74 -4.35 4.55 -5.47
N LEU A 75 -4.82 4.75 -6.70
CA LEU A 75 -4.28 4.07 -7.89
C LEU A 75 -2.82 4.45 -8.14
N ASN A 76 -2.48 5.73 -7.98
CA ASN A 76 -1.10 6.20 -8.10
C ASN A 76 -0.21 5.59 -7.01
N GLY A 77 -0.68 5.53 -5.77
CA GLY A 77 0.02 4.88 -4.66
C GLY A 77 0.30 3.41 -4.95
N ILE A 78 -0.68 2.66 -5.45
CA ILE A 78 -0.50 1.24 -5.85
C ILE A 78 0.56 1.13 -6.96
N TRP A 79 0.48 1.98 -7.99
CA TRP A 79 1.44 1.97 -9.10
C TRP A 79 2.87 2.29 -8.64
N VAL A 80 3.04 3.30 -7.80
CA VAL A 80 4.34 3.65 -7.19
C VAL A 80 4.84 2.50 -6.33
N GLY A 81 3.96 1.84 -5.57
CA GLY A 81 4.28 0.67 -4.78
C GLY A 81 4.81 -0.49 -5.62
N ILE A 82 4.10 -0.86 -6.69
CA ILE A 82 4.52 -1.92 -7.62
C ILE A 82 5.89 -1.60 -8.23
N THR A 83 6.03 -0.42 -8.83
CA THR A 83 7.24 -0.03 -9.57
C THR A 83 8.46 0.12 -8.66
N THR A 84 8.28 0.76 -7.50
CA THR A 84 9.35 0.96 -6.51
C THR A 84 9.73 -0.37 -5.87
N GLY A 85 8.74 -1.17 -5.46
CA GLY A 85 8.94 -2.46 -4.83
C GLY A 85 9.66 -3.47 -5.74
N GLU A 86 9.38 -3.44 -7.05
CA GLU A 86 10.08 -4.21 -8.06
C GLU A 86 11.53 -3.75 -8.24
N GLN A 87 11.76 -2.43 -8.38
CA GLN A 87 13.10 -1.88 -8.60
C GLN A 87 14.08 -2.18 -7.45
N ILE A 88 13.59 -2.18 -6.21
CA ILE A 88 14.42 -2.35 -5.01
C ILE A 88 14.37 -3.78 -4.44
N GLY A 89 13.68 -4.69 -5.12
CA GLY A 89 13.60 -6.13 -4.81
C GLY A 89 12.86 -6.49 -3.53
N THR A 90 11.89 -5.68 -3.11
CA THR A 90 11.14 -5.87 -1.85
C THR A 90 9.75 -6.44 -2.04
N LEU A 91 9.21 -6.34 -3.26
CA LEU A 91 7.90 -6.87 -3.58
C LEU A 91 8.05 -8.30 -4.08
N SER A 92 7.46 -9.26 -3.36
CA SER A 92 7.42 -10.62 -3.83
C SER A 92 6.55 -10.74 -5.09
N LYS A 93 6.69 -11.82 -5.85
CA LYS A 93 5.88 -12.04 -7.04
C LYS A 93 4.38 -12.13 -6.70
N SER A 94 4.02 -12.78 -5.60
CA SER A 94 2.64 -12.89 -5.14
C SER A 94 2.07 -11.53 -4.75
N ASP A 95 2.82 -10.72 -4.00
CA ASP A 95 2.36 -9.40 -3.56
C ASP A 95 2.16 -8.47 -4.76
N LYS A 96 3.06 -8.56 -5.76
CA LYS A 96 2.90 -7.86 -7.04
C LYS A 96 1.61 -8.26 -7.74
N GLU A 97 1.34 -9.56 -7.86
CA GLU A 97 0.11 -10.05 -8.49
C GLU A 97 -1.15 -9.58 -7.75
N ILE A 98 -1.12 -9.49 -6.41
CA ILE A 98 -2.23 -8.95 -5.60
C ILE A 98 -2.44 -7.46 -5.90
N LEU A 99 -1.37 -6.66 -5.86
CA LEU A 99 -1.45 -5.22 -6.12
C LEU A 99 -1.88 -4.91 -7.56
N GLU A 100 -1.42 -5.67 -8.55
CA GLU A 100 -1.85 -5.52 -9.94
C GLU A 100 -3.34 -5.81 -10.12
N LYS A 101 -3.86 -6.85 -9.45
CA LYS A 101 -5.30 -7.14 -9.44
C LYS A 101 -6.09 -6.03 -8.74
N LEU A 102 -5.60 -5.54 -7.61
CA LEU A 102 -6.22 -4.45 -6.87
C LEU A 102 -6.31 -3.19 -7.71
N TYR A 103 -5.19 -2.79 -8.34
CA TYR A 103 -5.15 -1.69 -9.29
C TYR A 103 -6.20 -1.90 -10.40
N SER A 104 -6.22 -3.08 -11.02
CA SER A 104 -7.16 -3.36 -12.12
C SER A 104 -8.62 -3.29 -11.69
N LYS A 105 -8.94 -3.64 -10.44
CA LYS A 105 -10.30 -3.63 -9.88
C LYS A 105 -10.75 -2.20 -9.58
N LEU A 106 -9.93 -1.45 -8.85
CA LEU A 106 -10.22 -0.06 -8.49
C LEU A 106 -10.24 0.86 -9.73
N ASN A 107 -9.45 0.56 -10.76
CA ASN A 107 -9.41 1.36 -11.98
C ASN A 107 -10.71 1.30 -12.82
N GLN A 108 -11.65 0.40 -12.47
CA GLN A 108 -12.99 0.31 -13.09
C GLN A 108 -13.95 1.39 -12.59
N TYR A 109 -13.68 1.97 -11.42
CA TYR A 109 -14.48 3.05 -10.87
C TYR A 109 -14.19 4.37 -11.61
N PRO A 110 -15.17 5.28 -11.71
CA PRO A 110 -14.95 6.60 -12.28
C PRO A 110 -13.93 7.36 -11.43
N LYS A 111 -12.96 7.96 -12.11
CA LYS A 111 -11.90 8.75 -11.49
C LYS A 111 -11.60 9.96 -12.36
N ASP A 112 -11.08 10.99 -11.74
CA ASP A 112 -10.68 12.18 -12.46
C ASP A 112 -9.43 11.90 -13.30
N GLU A 113 -9.36 12.52 -14.47
CA GLU A 113 -8.18 12.54 -15.30
C GLU A 113 -7.55 13.94 -15.23
N LEU A 114 -6.31 14.06 -15.68
CA LEU A 114 -5.62 15.34 -15.72
C LEU A 114 -6.45 16.37 -16.53
N TYR A 115 -6.94 17.40 -15.83
CA TYR A 115 -7.82 18.46 -16.36
C TYR A 115 -9.24 18.04 -16.75
N ARG A 116 -9.72 16.89 -16.27
CA ARG A 116 -11.08 16.42 -16.53
C ARG A 116 -11.70 15.81 -15.27
N PHE A 117 -12.66 16.52 -14.72
CA PHE A 117 -13.50 16.05 -13.62
C PHE A 117 -14.60 15.16 -14.17
N VAL A 118 -14.82 14.00 -13.54
CA VAL A 118 -15.90 13.09 -13.90
C VAL A 118 -17.12 13.41 -13.05
N ASP A 119 -18.24 13.71 -13.71
CA ASP A 119 -19.52 13.84 -13.03
C ASP A 119 -20.04 12.44 -12.62
N LEU A 120 -20.19 12.21 -11.31
CA LEU A 120 -20.70 10.94 -10.80
C LEU A 120 -22.21 10.79 -11.02
N THR A 121 -22.60 9.70 -11.68
CA THR A 121 -24.00 9.28 -11.76
C THR A 121 -24.47 8.65 -10.44
N GLU A 122 -25.77 8.48 -10.27
CA GLU A 122 -26.31 7.78 -9.08
C GLU A 122 -25.84 6.32 -8.98
N GLU A 123 -25.59 5.66 -10.12
CA GLU A 123 -25.05 4.29 -10.13
C GLU A 123 -23.58 4.27 -9.68
N ASP A 124 -22.80 5.29 -10.05
CA ASP A 124 -21.42 5.44 -9.59
C ASP A 124 -21.35 5.67 -8.10
N LYS A 125 -22.21 6.56 -7.57
CA LYS A 125 -22.33 6.82 -6.12
C LYS A 125 -22.67 5.55 -5.36
N LYS A 126 -23.63 4.77 -5.87
CA LYS A 126 -23.99 3.47 -5.29
C LYS A 126 -22.81 2.49 -5.31
N SER A 127 -22.07 2.44 -6.41
CA SER A 127 -20.87 1.59 -6.53
C SER A 127 -19.80 1.99 -5.51
N PHE A 128 -19.59 3.29 -5.27
CA PHE A 128 -18.68 3.78 -4.23
C PHE A 128 -19.16 3.45 -2.81
N VAL A 129 -20.47 3.51 -2.54
CA VAL A 129 -21.02 3.06 -1.26
C VAL A 129 -20.75 1.57 -1.07
N GLU A 130 -20.94 0.75 -2.10
CA GLU A 130 -20.59 -0.68 -2.04
C GLU A 130 -19.09 -0.89 -1.79
N LEU A 131 -18.21 -0.13 -2.46
CA LEU A 131 -16.77 -0.17 -2.23
C LEU A 131 -16.42 0.17 -0.77
N ARG A 132 -17.04 1.22 -0.20
CA ARG A 132 -16.86 1.61 1.20
C ARG A 132 -17.21 0.47 2.14
N GLU A 133 -18.35 -0.20 1.96
CA GLU A 133 -18.73 -1.33 2.82
C GLU A 133 -17.68 -2.45 2.74
N ILE A 134 -17.22 -2.78 1.54
CA ILE A 134 -16.17 -3.80 1.36
C ILE A 134 -14.85 -3.38 2.04
N LEU A 135 -14.43 -2.12 1.89
CA LEU A 135 -13.24 -1.57 2.54
C LEU A 135 -13.32 -1.74 4.06
N ARG A 136 -14.47 -1.40 4.66
CA ARG A 136 -14.69 -1.59 6.10
C ARG A 136 -14.67 -3.07 6.49
N GLU A 137 -15.29 -3.95 5.71
CA GLU A 137 -15.33 -5.40 5.97
C GLU A 137 -13.92 -6.03 6.02
N VAL A 138 -13.02 -5.62 5.13
CA VAL A 138 -11.62 -6.10 5.11
C VAL A 138 -10.71 -5.36 6.10
N GLY A 139 -11.27 -4.43 6.87
CA GLY A 139 -10.55 -3.69 7.91
C GLY A 139 -9.74 -2.50 7.41
N LEU A 140 -10.09 -1.94 6.25
CA LEU A 140 -9.53 -0.71 5.67
C LEU A 140 -10.54 0.43 5.82
N GLY A 141 -10.69 0.96 7.02
CA GLY A 141 -11.61 2.08 7.27
C GLY A 141 -11.22 2.92 8.47
N ILE A 142 -11.72 4.14 8.52
CA ILE A 142 -11.46 5.06 9.61
C ILE A 142 -11.91 4.44 10.93
N ASN A 143 -11.06 4.59 11.95
CA ASN A 143 -11.22 4.03 13.29
C ASN A 143 -11.20 2.49 13.37
N ILE A 144 -10.78 1.80 12.30
CA ILE A 144 -10.42 0.38 12.36
C ILE A 144 -8.93 0.27 12.69
N THR A 145 -8.53 -0.69 13.53
CA THR A 145 -7.12 -0.86 13.89
C THR A 145 -6.32 -1.26 12.65
N ILE A 146 -5.51 -0.34 12.15
CA ILE A 146 -4.61 -0.57 11.03
C ILE A 146 -3.44 -1.42 11.53
N SER A 147 -3.35 -2.64 11.02
CA SER A 147 -2.20 -3.49 11.21
C SER A 147 -1.04 -2.95 10.37
N ALA A 148 0.06 -2.54 11.02
CA ALA A 148 1.19 -1.89 10.37
C ALA A 148 2.15 -2.86 9.65
N SER A 149 1.74 -4.11 9.41
CA SER A 149 2.59 -5.09 8.73
C SER A 149 2.19 -5.30 7.27
N MET A 150 3.19 -5.44 6.40
CA MET A 150 3.02 -5.75 4.98
C MET A 150 2.19 -7.02 4.76
N ASP A 151 2.47 -8.08 5.50
CA ASP A 151 1.73 -9.34 5.41
C ASP A 151 0.23 -9.17 5.72
N SER A 152 -0.09 -8.31 6.68
CA SER A 152 -1.48 -8.04 7.03
C SER A 152 -2.15 -7.21 5.94
N PHE A 153 -1.47 -6.17 5.46
CA PHE A 153 -1.99 -5.35 4.37
C PHE A 153 -2.22 -6.18 3.11
N MET A 154 -1.30 -7.07 2.73
CA MET A 154 -1.46 -7.92 1.55
C MET A 154 -2.64 -8.87 1.66
N LYS A 155 -2.93 -9.40 2.85
CA LYS A 155 -4.16 -10.18 3.09
C LYS A 155 -5.42 -9.35 2.91
N GLN A 156 -5.44 -8.13 3.47
CA GLN A 156 -6.57 -7.21 3.30
C GLN A 156 -6.77 -6.84 1.83
N ALA A 157 -5.69 -6.59 1.10
CA ALA A 157 -5.72 -6.29 -0.33
C ALA A 157 -6.22 -7.47 -1.16
N GLU A 158 -5.79 -8.70 -0.83
CA GLU A 158 -6.28 -9.92 -1.48
C GLU A 158 -7.77 -10.14 -1.22
N GLU A 159 -8.22 -10.04 0.04
CA GLU A 159 -9.63 -10.13 0.40
C GLU A 159 -10.48 -9.03 -0.28
N LEU A 160 -9.92 -7.81 -0.39
CA LEU A 160 -10.55 -6.70 -1.10
C LEU A 160 -10.73 -7.02 -2.59
N VAL A 161 -9.71 -7.58 -3.25
CA VAL A 161 -9.77 -8.00 -4.65
C VAL A 161 -10.83 -9.08 -4.87
N GLU A 162 -10.96 -10.03 -3.93
CA GLU A 162 -11.95 -11.11 -4.00
C GLU A 162 -13.38 -10.60 -3.83
N LYS A 163 -13.58 -9.61 -2.95
CA LYS A 163 -14.90 -9.03 -2.63
C LYS A 163 -15.36 -7.97 -3.63
N ILE A 164 -14.43 -7.19 -4.21
CA ILE A 164 -14.78 -6.30 -5.33
C ILE A 164 -15.17 -7.19 -6.50
N ASN A 165 -16.46 -7.23 -6.80
CA ASN A 165 -17.04 -8.07 -7.84
C ASN A 165 -16.25 -7.99 -9.15
N SER A 166 -16.04 -9.14 -9.79
CA SER A 166 -15.68 -9.21 -11.22
C SER A 166 -16.94 -9.08 -12.07
N PRO A 167 -16.83 -8.59 -13.31
CA PRO A 167 -16.75 -7.18 -13.72
C PRO A 167 -18.12 -6.46 -13.70
N ILE A 168 -18.11 -5.13 -13.56
CA ILE A 168 -19.22 -4.31 -14.07
C ILE A 168 -19.01 -4.17 -15.59
N ASN A 169 -19.78 -4.97 -16.34
CA ASN A 169 -19.85 -5.13 -17.80
C ASN A 169 -18.68 -5.84 -18.51
#